data_AF-A0A2J0T4G5-F1
#
_entry.id   AF-A0A2J0T4G5-F1
#
_cell.length_a   1.000
_cell.length_b   1.000
_cell.length_c   1.000
_cell.angle_alpha   90.00
_cell.angle_beta   90.00
_cell.angle_gamma   90.00
#
_symmetry.space_group_name_H-M   'P 1'
#
loop_
_entity.id
_entity.type
_entity.pdbx_description
1 polymer ?
#
loop_
_entity_poly.entity_id
_entity_poly.type
_entity_poly.pdbx_seq_one_letter_code
_entity_poly.pdbx_strand_id
1 'polypeptide(L)'
;MRLKPSFEYASFLLMQGATYESAAILRLCLEQVAWAYDIHEIDDRTIFDKNPTRSISKLKNVESGVGRLYSHLSDYTHIQPRLQKEYIDFSGEYAAVRFRDFEAALGMSNAYIEVVDVYVVVTEYVSRKYFSGGQAWLTDADGQFLRNQQYTSCNLVEIS
;
A
#
# COMPACT_ATOMS: atom_id res chain seq x y z
N MET A 1 -9.94 2.85 6.26
CA MET A 1 -9.18 2.64 5.01
C MET A 1 -9.61 1.30 4.41
N ARG A 2 -9.84 1.19 3.09
CA ARG A 2 -10.39 -0.02 2.43
C ARG A 2 -9.31 -1.06 2.08
N LEU A 3 -8.07 -0.85 2.53
CA LEU A 3 -6.87 -1.60 2.15
C LEU A 3 -6.92 -3.10 2.51
N LYS A 4 -7.43 -3.49 3.69
CA LYS A 4 -7.54 -4.91 4.07
C LYS A 4 -8.42 -5.70 3.07
N PRO A 5 -9.69 -5.30 2.81
CA PRO A 5 -10.49 -5.92 1.76
C PRO A 5 -9.82 -5.91 0.38
N SER A 6 -9.08 -4.85 0.03
CA SER A 6 -8.37 -4.77 -1.26
C SER A 6 -7.24 -5.80 -1.37
N PHE A 7 -6.45 -6.02 -0.32
CA PHE A 7 -5.44 -7.09 -0.29
C PHE A 7 -6.07 -8.48 -0.36
N GLU A 8 -7.13 -8.73 0.40
CA GLU A 8 -7.87 -9.99 0.37
C GLU A 8 -8.47 -10.27 -1.03
N TYR A 9 -8.95 -9.23 -1.70
CA TYR A 9 -9.47 -9.37 -3.05
C TYR A 9 -8.37 -9.58 -4.10
N ALA A 10 -7.24 -8.87 -3.98
CA ALA A 10 -6.08 -9.08 -4.84
C ALA A 10 -5.55 -10.52 -4.74
N SER A 11 -5.43 -11.05 -3.52
CA SER A 11 -4.98 -12.44 -3.32
C SER A 11 -5.97 -13.44 -3.89
N PHE A 12 -7.28 -13.23 -3.69
CA PHE A 12 -8.32 -14.05 -4.31
C PHE A 12 -8.22 -14.07 -5.84
N LEU A 13 -8.05 -12.90 -6.47
CA LEU A 13 -7.92 -12.80 -7.93
C LEU A 13 -6.66 -13.53 -8.46
N LEU A 14 -5.53 -13.40 -7.75
CA LEU A 14 -4.31 -14.15 -8.08
C LEU A 14 -4.55 -15.66 -8.01
N MET A 15 -5.24 -16.14 -6.98
CA MET A 15 -5.60 -17.56 -6.87
C MET A 15 -6.53 -18.05 -7.99
N GLN A 16 -7.24 -17.16 -8.67
CA GLN A 16 -8.09 -17.47 -9.82
C GLN A 16 -7.37 -17.31 -11.17
N GLY A 17 -6.09 -16.93 -11.19
CA GLY A 17 -5.36 -16.61 -12.42
C GLY A 17 -5.77 -15.29 -13.08
N ALA A 18 -6.51 -14.43 -12.35
CA ALA A 18 -7.02 -13.14 -12.83
C ALA A 18 -5.97 -12.03 -12.62
N THR A 19 -4.87 -12.14 -13.37
CA THR A 19 -3.64 -11.35 -13.21
C THR A 19 -3.84 -9.85 -13.47
N TYR A 20 -4.73 -9.48 -14.39
CA TYR A 20 -4.95 -8.08 -14.75
C TYR A 20 -5.80 -7.36 -13.71
N GLU A 21 -6.86 -8.02 -13.26
CA GLU A 21 -7.71 -7.54 -12.18
C GLU A 21 -6.89 -7.44 -10.89
N SER A 22 -6.05 -8.43 -10.59
CA SER A 22 -5.19 -8.37 -9.40
C SER A 22 -4.18 -7.21 -9.49
N ALA A 23 -3.57 -6.96 -10.65
CA ALA A 23 -2.68 -5.82 -10.86
C ALA A 23 -3.38 -4.48 -10.64
N ALA A 24 -4.62 -4.33 -11.13
CA ALA A 24 -5.42 -3.12 -10.94
C ALA A 24 -5.72 -2.87 -9.45
N ILE A 25 -6.05 -3.93 -8.70
CA ILE A 25 -6.31 -3.83 -7.26
C ILE A 25 -5.02 -3.55 -6.48
N LEU A 26 -3.90 -4.18 -6.84
CA LEU A 26 -2.60 -3.91 -6.26
C LEU A 26 -2.13 -2.47 -6.49
N ARG A 27 -2.36 -1.93 -7.69
CA ARG A 27 -2.10 -0.52 -8.00
C ARG A 27 -2.93 0.40 -7.11
N LEU A 28 -4.22 0.08 -6.92
CA LEU A 28 -5.10 0.83 -6.02
C LEU A 28 -4.62 0.77 -4.57
N CYS A 29 -4.18 -0.40 -4.08
CA CYS A 29 -3.57 -0.53 -2.75
C CYS A 29 -2.36 0.40 -2.62
N LEU A 30 -1.46 0.38 -3.60
CA LEU A 30 -0.25 1.20 -3.59
C LEU A 30 -0.58 2.71 -3.61
N GLU A 31 -1.60 3.13 -4.35
CA GLU A 31 -2.09 4.52 -4.37
C GLU A 31 -2.69 4.94 -3.02
N GLN A 32 -3.43 4.06 -2.34
CA GLN A 32 -3.96 4.33 -1.00
C GLN A 32 -2.83 4.45 0.03
N VAL A 33 -1.81 3.59 -0.04
CA VAL A 33 -0.63 3.65 0.83
C VAL A 33 0.15 4.95 0.59
N ALA A 34 0.36 5.31 -0.68
CA ALA A 34 1.02 6.55 -1.06
C ALA A 34 0.27 7.78 -0.55
N TRP A 35 -1.05 7.78 -0.67
CA TRP A 35 -1.89 8.84 -0.14
C TRP A 35 -1.74 8.98 1.37
N ALA A 36 -1.87 7.87 2.11
CA ALA A 36 -1.69 7.86 3.56
C ALA A 36 -0.32 8.40 3.98
N TYR A 37 0.74 8.00 3.27
CA TYR A 37 2.09 8.54 3.48
C TYR A 37 2.18 10.03 3.17
N ASP A 38 1.57 10.54 2.11
CA ASP A 38 1.72 11.95 1.74
C ASP A 38 0.95 12.90 2.68
N ILE A 39 -0.08 12.41 3.37
CA ILE A 39 -0.93 13.24 4.25
C ILE A 39 -0.66 13.05 5.75
N HIS A 40 0.19 12.09 6.16
CA HIS A 40 0.30 11.70 7.57
C HIS A 40 0.79 12.81 8.54
N GLU A 41 1.43 13.86 8.02
CA GLU A 41 1.90 15.00 8.83
C GLU A 41 1.07 16.28 8.60
N ILE A 42 -0.02 16.20 7.83
CA ILE A 42 -0.92 17.33 7.58
C ILE A 42 -2.00 17.35 8.65
N ASP A 43 -2.06 18.44 9.40
CA ASP A 43 -3.01 18.66 10.50
C ASP A 43 -4.12 19.67 10.15
N ASP A 44 -4.05 20.29 8.98
CA ASP A 44 -4.96 21.33 8.55
C ASP A 44 -5.77 20.97 7.29
N ARG A 45 -6.52 21.94 6.75
CA ARG A 45 -7.37 21.76 5.57
C ARG A 45 -6.60 21.68 4.25
N THR A 46 -5.27 21.84 4.23
CA THR A 46 -4.48 21.77 2.99
C THR A 46 -4.47 20.37 2.36
N ILE A 47 -4.91 19.36 3.09
CA ILE A 47 -5.17 18.01 2.56
C ILE A 47 -6.07 18.01 1.31
N PHE A 48 -7.03 18.94 1.22
CA PHE A 48 -7.97 19.01 0.10
C PHE A 48 -7.34 19.54 -1.20
N ASP A 49 -6.18 20.20 -1.10
CA ASP A 49 -5.46 20.74 -2.25
C ASP A 49 -4.51 19.70 -2.88
N LYS A 50 -4.32 18.55 -2.22
CA LYS A 50 -3.43 17.49 -2.71
C LYS A 50 -4.09 16.62 -3.75
N ASN A 51 -3.32 16.24 -4.77
CA ASN A 51 -3.73 15.29 -5.79
C ASN A 51 -3.28 13.87 -5.40
N PRO A 52 -4.21 12.94 -5.12
CA PRO A 52 -3.87 11.57 -4.70
C PRO A 52 -2.94 10.83 -5.67
N THR A 53 -3.09 11.04 -6.98
CA THR A 53 -2.26 10.35 -7.99
C THR A 53 -0.80 10.78 -7.98
N ARG A 54 -0.48 11.97 -7.46
CA ARG A 54 0.91 12.46 -7.36
C ARG A 54 1.63 11.90 -6.13
N SER A 55 0.90 11.35 -5.17
CA SER A 55 1.44 10.83 -3.90
C SER A 55 2.40 9.66 -4.11
N ILE A 56 2.23 8.87 -5.17
CA ILE A 56 3.11 7.73 -5.49
C ILE A 56 4.58 8.15 -5.58
N SER A 57 4.86 9.34 -6.12
CA SER A 57 6.22 9.85 -6.24
C SER A 57 6.92 10.04 -4.89
N LYS A 58 6.16 10.27 -3.82
CA LYS A 58 6.65 10.51 -2.46
C LYS A 58 7.13 9.23 -1.79
N LEU A 59 6.57 8.07 -2.16
CA LEU A 59 6.97 6.78 -1.59
C LEU A 59 8.44 6.42 -1.87
N LYS A 60 9.07 7.03 -2.90
CA LYS A 60 10.50 6.83 -3.19
C LYS A 60 11.42 7.21 -2.03
N ASN A 61 10.95 8.06 -1.11
CA ASN A 61 11.70 8.44 0.09
C ASN A 61 11.76 7.32 1.13
N VAL A 62 10.91 6.30 1.00
CA VAL A 62 10.77 5.19 1.94
C VAL A 62 11.17 3.88 1.28
N GLU A 63 10.77 3.66 0.03
CA GLU A 63 11.10 2.46 -0.72
C GLU A 63 11.49 2.82 -2.17
N SER A 64 12.77 2.61 -2.49
CA SER A 64 13.35 3.02 -3.77
C SER A 64 12.77 2.26 -4.98
N GLY A 65 12.32 1.03 -4.78
CA GLY A 65 11.73 0.18 -5.82
C GLY A 65 10.34 0.57 -6.28
N VAL A 66 9.63 1.44 -5.53
CA VAL A 66 8.19 1.69 -5.71
C VAL A 66 7.82 2.24 -7.08
N GLY A 67 8.71 3.02 -7.72
CA GLY A 67 8.47 3.57 -9.05
C GLY A 67 8.43 2.50 -10.13
N ARG A 68 9.31 1.48 -10.03
CA ARG A 68 9.34 0.33 -10.94
C ARG A 68 8.10 -0.53 -10.73
N LEU A 69 7.76 -0.82 -9.48
CA LEU A 69 6.56 -1.57 -9.10
C LEU A 69 5.28 -0.90 -9.64
N TYR A 70 5.13 0.40 -9.42
CA TYR A 70 3.97 1.15 -9.92
C TYR A 70 3.88 1.13 -11.46
N SER A 71 5.03 1.27 -12.14
CA SER A 71 5.07 1.22 -13.60
C SER A 71 4.66 -0.17 -14.11
N HIS A 72 5.18 -1.23 -13.49
CA HIS A 72 4.82 -2.61 -13.81
C HIS A 72 3.31 -2.85 -13.64
N LEU A 73 2.73 -2.49 -12.50
CA LEU A 73 1.28 -2.63 -12.25
C LEU A 73 0.44 -1.80 -13.23
N SER A 74 0.93 -0.62 -13.61
CA SER A 74 0.26 0.25 -14.60
C SER A 74 0.28 -0.36 -16.00
N ASP A 75 1.29 -1.15 -16.35
CA ASP A 75 1.33 -1.81 -17.66
C ASP A 75 0.19 -2.80 -17.82
N TYR A 76 -0.06 -3.61 -16.79
CA TYR A 76 -1.18 -4.56 -16.75
C TYR A 76 -2.52 -3.82 -16.73
N THR A 77 -2.64 -2.80 -15.87
CA THR A 77 -3.90 -2.05 -15.71
C THR A 77 -4.32 -1.32 -16.99
N HIS A 78 -3.36 -0.84 -17.77
CA HIS A 78 -3.62 -0.14 -19.04
C HIS A 78 -3.58 -1.06 -20.27
N ILE A 79 -3.39 -2.36 -20.08
CA ILE A 79 -3.30 -3.36 -21.17
C ILE A 79 -2.29 -2.88 -22.22
N GLN A 80 -1.06 -2.60 -21.76
CA GLN A 80 -0.03 -2.08 -22.65
C GLN A 80 0.22 -3.05 -23.82
N PRO A 81 0.34 -2.57 -25.07
CA PRO A 81 0.53 -3.45 -26.24
C PRO A 81 1.72 -4.40 -26.12
N ARG A 82 2.74 -4.04 -25.34
CA ARG A 82 3.89 -4.92 -25.07
C ARG A 82 3.52 -6.21 -24.35
N LEU A 83 2.44 -6.21 -23.57
CA LEU A 83 1.91 -7.38 -22.86
C LEU A 83 0.97 -8.23 -23.74
N GLN A 84 0.81 -7.91 -25.05
CA GLN A 84 -0.12 -8.61 -25.95
C GLN A 84 0.00 -10.14 -25.93
N LYS A 85 1.21 -10.66 -25.77
CA LYS A 85 1.47 -12.11 -25.76
C LYS A 85 0.96 -12.80 -24.50
N GLU A 86 0.68 -12.03 -23.45
CA GLU A 86 0.16 -12.53 -22.17
C GLU A 86 -1.37 -12.65 -22.18
N TYR A 87 -2.08 -11.95 -23.08
CA TYR A 87 -3.55 -12.02 -23.16
C TYR A 87 -4.10 -12.45 -24.52
N ILE A 88 -3.30 -12.44 -25.59
CA ILE A 88 -3.70 -12.99 -26.90
C ILE A 88 -2.77 -14.16 -27.24
N ASP A 89 -3.40 -15.31 -27.47
CA ASP A 89 -2.76 -16.48 -28.02
C ASP A 89 -2.92 -16.49 -29.54
N PHE A 90 -1.79 -16.49 -30.25
CA PHE A 90 -1.71 -16.57 -31.71
C PHE A 90 -1.19 -17.93 -32.20
N SER A 91 -1.12 -18.95 -31.35
CA SER A 91 -0.58 -20.28 -31.71
C SER A 91 -1.51 -21.11 -32.59
N GLY A 92 -2.80 -20.77 -32.66
CA GLY A 92 -3.80 -21.43 -33.49
C GLY A 92 -4.13 -20.69 -34.79
N GLU A 93 -5.12 -21.21 -35.52
CA GLU A 93 -5.68 -20.57 -36.72
C GLU A 93 -6.37 -19.21 -36.41
N TYR A 94 -6.80 -19.03 -35.16
CA TYR A 94 -7.47 -17.84 -34.66
C TYR A 94 -6.75 -17.26 -33.45
N ALA A 95 -6.86 -15.94 -33.29
CA ALA A 95 -6.46 -15.28 -32.05
C ALA A 95 -7.45 -15.64 -30.93
N ALA A 96 -6.94 -16.15 -29.82
CA ALA A 96 -7.73 -16.46 -28.63
C ALA A 96 -7.38 -15.52 -27.47
N VAL A 97 -8.37 -15.11 -26.68
CA VAL A 97 -8.16 -14.27 -25.48
C VAL A 97 -7.92 -15.18 -24.28
N ARG A 98 -6.84 -14.94 -23.54
CA ARG A 98 -6.56 -15.60 -22.27
C ARG A 98 -7.20 -14.81 -21.13
N PHE A 99 -8.28 -15.35 -20.57
CA PHE A 99 -8.95 -14.77 -19.41
C PHE A 99 -8.28 -15.13 -18.08
N ARG A 100 -7.54 -16.24 -18.04
CA ARG A 100 -6.84 -16.72 -16.85
C ARG A 100 -5.49 -17.25 -17.26
N ASP A 101 -4.46 -16.86 -16.51
CA ASP A 101 -3.10 -17.33 -16.70
C ASP A 101 -2.42 -17.47 -15.33
N PHE A 102 -2.27 -18.73 -14.89
CA PHE A 102 -1.72 -19.04 -13.58
C PHE A 102 -0.20 -18.82 -13.51
N GLU A 103 0.51 -18.92 -14.63
CA GLU A 103 1.95 -18.62 -14.69
C GLU A 103 2.17 -17.11 -14.54
N ALA A 104 1.37 -16.31 -15.26
CA ALA A 104 1.38 -14.85 -15.08
C ALA A 104 0.96 -14.45 -13.66
N ALA A 105 -0.03 -15.13 -13.07
CA ALA A 105 -0.47 -14.87 -11.70
C ALA A 105 0.60 -15.21 -10.66
N LEU A 106 1.37 -16.28 -10.89
CA LEU A 106 2.54 -16.59 -10.06
C LEU A 106 3.59 -15.47 -10.14
N GLY A 107 3.86 -14.95 -11.34
CA GLY A 107 4.72 -13.77 -11.52
C GLY A 107 4.20 -12.54 -10.77
N MET A 108 2.90 -12.25 -10.88
CA MET A 108 2.24 -11.13 -10.20
C MET A 108 2.18 -11.29 -8.67
N SER A 109 2.31 -12.51 -8.15
CA SER A 109 2.40 -12.75 -6.71
C SER A 109 3.65 -12.12 -6.10
N ASN A 110 4.74 -11.96 -6.86
CA ASN A 110 5.90 -11.18 -6.41
C ASN A 110 5.55 -9.70 -6.25
N ALA A 111 4.82 -9.12 -7.21
CA ALA A 111 4.35 -7.74 -7.10
C ALA A 111 3.38 -7.55 -5.91
N TYR A 112 2.55 -8.56 -5.62
CA TYR A 112 1.72 -8.56 -4.41
C TYR A 112 2.58 -8.45 -3.13
N ILE A 113 3.63 -9.27 -3.02
CA ILE A 113 4.56 -9.23 -1.88
C ILE A 113 5.22 -7.85 -1.79
N GLU A 114 5.74 -7.32 -2.90
CA GLU A 114 6.35 -5.98 -2.91
C GLU A 114 5.37 -4.88 -2.43
N VAL A 115 4.09 -4.95 -2.81
CA VAL A 115 3.08 -3.99 -2.32
C VAL A 115 2.81 -4.16 -0.83
N VAL A 116 2.80 -5.40 -0.32
CA VAL A 116 2.67 -5.68 1.13
C VAL A 116 3.86 -5.13 1.89
N ASP A 117 5.08 -5.31 1.39
CA ASP A 117 6.30 -4.78 2.01
C ASP A 117 6.24 -3.26 2.08
N VAL A 118 5.89 -2.59 0.98
CA VAL A 118 5.68 -1.12 0.97
C VAL A 118 4.63 -0.70 2.00
N TYR A 119 3.51 -1.43 2.09
CA TYR A 119 2.46 -1.15 3.09
C TYR A 119 3.00 -1.27 4.52
N VAL A 120 3.77 -2.31 4.83
CA VAL A 120 4.35 -2.52 6.17
C VAL A 120 5.31 -1.39 6.51
N VAL A 121 6.28 -1.10 5.64
CA VAL A 121 7.29 -0.06 5.88
C VAL A 121 6.64 1.32 6.05
N VAL A 122 5.66 1.66 5.19
CA VAL A 122 4.94 2.93 5.30
C VAL A 122 4.13 2.98 6.59
N THR A 123 3.47 1.89 6.98
CA THR A 123 2.69 1.84 8.22
C THR A 123 3.58 2.04 9.43
N GLU A 124 4.74 1.38 9.47
CA GLU A 124 5.75 1.57 10.52
C GLU A 124 6.23 3.02 10.56
N TYR A 125 6.62 3.58 9.41
CA TYR A 125 7.10 4.95 9.30
C TYR A 125 6.06 5.97 9.76
N VAL A 126 4.82 5.85 9.29
CA VAL A 126 3.71 6.75 9.67
C VAL A 126 3.40 6.61 11.16
N SER A 127 3.46 5.39 11.69
CA SER A 127 3.13 5.11 13.08
C SER A 127 4.27 5.42 14.05
N ARG A 128 5.50 5.66 13.57
CA ARG A 128 6.70 5.83 14.40
C ARG A 128 6.54 6.85 15.52
N LYS A 129 5.84 7.97 15.26
CA LYS A 129 5.63 9.05 16.26
C LYS A 129 4.76 8.58 17.43
N TYR A 130 3.84 7.65 17.18
CA TYR A 130 3.00 7.04 18.20
C TYR A 130 3.75 5.99 19.03
N PHE A 131 4.84 5.42 18.48
CA PHE A 131 5.69 4.45 19.18
C PHE A 131 6.91 5.10 19.86
N SER A 132 7.40 6.24 19.36
CA SER A 132 8.55 6.96 19.93
C SER A 132 8.22 7.70 21.23
N GLY A 133 6.95 8.02 21.46
CA GLY A 133 6.46 8.38 22.78
C GLY A 133 6.26 7.11 23.58
N GLY A 134 7.34 6.53 24.09
CA GLY A 134 7.30 5.27 24.85
C GLY A 134 6.20 5.31 25.89
N GLN A 135 5.08 4.62 25.63
CA GLN A 135 4.19 4.19 26.68
C GLN A 135 4.94 3.09 27.42
N ALA A 136 5.85 3.48 28.32
CA ALA A 136 6.14 2.62 29.44
C ALA A 136 4.78 2.37 30.10
N TRP A 137 4.28 1.14 30.00
CA TRP A 137 3.18 0.69 30.84
C TRP A 137 3.63 0.94 32.27
N LEU A 138 3.09 1.97 32.91
CA LEU A 138 3.35 2.23 34.31
C LEU A 138 2.55 1.17 35.08
N THR A 139 3.25 0.23 35.68
CA THR A 139 2.66 -0.65 36.69
C THR A 139 2.74 0.06 38.03
N ASP A 140 1.64 0.08 38.79
CA ASP A 140 1.71 0.48 40.19
C ASP A 140 2.50 -0.55 41.02
N ALA A 141 2.70 -0.28 42.31
CA ALA A 141 3.42 -1.16 43.22
C ALA A 141 2.76 -2.55 43.38
N ASP A 142 1.49 -2.68 42.97
CA ASP A 142 0.69 -3.91 43.03
C ASP A 142 0.63 -4.63 41.67
N GLY A 143 1.34 -4.12 40.64
CA GLY A 143 1.45 -4.71 39.32
C GLY A 143 0.26 -4.46 38.39
N GLN A 144 -0.63 -3.51 38.72
CA GLN A 144 -1.76 -3.15 37.86
C GLN A 144 -1.34 -2.15 36.78
N PHE A 145 -1.83 -2.35 35.57
CA PHE A 145 -1.55 -1.47 34.43
C PHE A 145 -2.28 -0.13 34.57
N LEU A 146 -1.53 0.96 34.69
CA LEU A 146 -2.08 2.31 34.70
C LEU A 146 -2.25 2.84 33.27
N ARG A 147 -3.49 3.16 32.89
CA ARG A 147 -3.78 3.85 31.62
C ARG A 147 -3.35 5.31 31.76
N ASN A 148 -2.30 5.71 31.05
CA ASN A 148 -1.81 7.08 31.08
C ASN A 148 -2.90 8.04 30.53
N GLN A 149 -3.43 8.92 31.38
CA GLN A 149 -4.53 9.84 31.07
C GLN A 149 -4.08 11.14 30.36
N GLN A 150 -2.81 11.26 29.94
CA GLN A 150 -2.33 12.48 29.27
C GLN A 150 -2.70 12.54 27.79
N TYR A 151 -3.99 12.74 27.52
CA TYR A 151 -4.51 13.39 26.32
C TYR A 151 -5.65 14.34 26.71
N THR A 152 -5.40 15.22 27.67
CA THR A 152 -6.21 16.42 27.85
C THR A 152 -5.28 17.59 28.18
N SER A 153 -5.35 18.63 27.35
CA SER A 153 -4.67 19.93 27.42
C SER A 153 -3.19 20.00 27.00
N CYS A 154 -2.99 20.64 25.85
CA CYS A 154 -1.85 21.52 25.58
C CYS A 154 -1.50 22.36 26.81
N ASN A 155 -0.22 22.37 27.17
CA ASN A 155 0.58 23.57 27.45
C ASN A 155 1.99 23.08 27.83
N LEU A 156 2.91 23.13 26.86
CA LEU A 156 4.34 23.00 27.14
C LEU A 156 4.78 24.30 27.84
N VAL A 157 5.12 24.19 29.13
CA VAL A 157 5.95 25.19 29.81
C VAL A 157 7.33 24.56 29.93
N GLU A 158 8.29 25.10 29.18
CA GLU A 158 9.70 24.81 29.39
C GLU A 158 10.11 25.30 30.79
N ILE A 159 10.72 24.42 31.58
CA ILE A 159 11.38 24.79 32.82
C ILE A 159 12.88 24.64 32.59
N SER A 160 13.58 25.76 32.83
CA SER A 160 15.03 25.96 32.79
C SER A 160 15.82 25.00 33.68
#